data_AF-A0A6N2YMY7-F1
#
_entry.id   AF-A0A6N2YMY7-F1
#
_cell.length_a   1.000
_cell.length_b   1.000
_cell.length_c   1.000
_cell.angle_alpha   90.00
_cell.angle_beta   90.00
_cell.angle_gamma   90.00
#
_symmetry.space_group_name_H-M   'P 1'
#
loop_
_entity.id
_entity.type
_entity.pdbx_description
1 polymer ?
#
loop_
_entity_poly.entity_id
_entity_poly.type
_entity_poly.pdbx_seq_one_letter_code
_entity_poly.pdbx_strand_id
1 'polypeptide(L)'
;MRKKLSISTSIALILCLSLFISYRNIINNNSNNNSDTNLNNTYNSNKNIIMYFPNWEVYSEYHNNLTVGDIPWNKVTVINHAFFTVSKAFKLESTDKDADFEKSFPNSEGWEQG
;
A
#
# COMPACT_ATOMS: atom_id res chain seq x y z
N MET A 1 7.09 -32.78 -33.04
CA MET A 1 6.16 -32.24 -34.06
C MET A 1 6.39 -30.73 -34.21
N ARG A 2 6.78 -30.24 -35.38
CA ARG A 2 6.98 -28.80 -35.63
C ARG A 2 5.61 -28.18 -35.97
N LYS A 3 5.04 -27.40 -35.05
CA LYS A 3 3.77 -26.68 -35.29
C LYS A 3 4.03 -25.57 -36.31
N LYS A 4 3.40 -25.65 -37.49
CA LYS A 4 3.45 -24.60 -38.50
C LYS A 4 2.54 -23.46 -38.04
N LEU A 5 3.11 -22.28 -37.76
CA LEU A 5 2.32 -21.08 -37.50
C LEU A 5 1.51 -20.72 -38.75
N SER A 6 0.22 -20.42 -38.59
CA SER A 6 -0.59 -19.90 -39.68
C SER A 6 -0.21 -18.45 -39.97
N ILE A 7 -0.35 -18.00 -41.23
CA ILE A 7 -0.04 -16.61 -41.63
C ILE A 7 -0.76 -15.58 -40.71
N SER A 8 -1.99 -15.86 -40.30
CA SER A 8 -2.76 -14.97 -39.41
C SER A 8 -2.13 -14.81 -38.03
N THR A 9 -1.61 -15.89 -37.44
CA THR A 9 -0.90 -15.83 -36.16
C THR A 9 0.41 -15.06 -36.26
N SER A 10 1.10 -15.13 -37.40
CA SER A 10 2.32 -14.34 -37.64
C SER A 10 2.04 -12.85 -37.78
N ILE A 11 0.96 -12.46 -38.48
CA ILE A 11 0.58 -11.04 -38.64
C ILE A 11 0.21 -10.41 -37.29
N ALA A 12 -0.56 -11.13 -36.46
CA ALA A 12 -0.94 -10.64 -35.12
C ALA A 12 0.28 -10.44 -34.21
N LEU A 13 1.25 -11.35 -34.25
CA LEU A 13 2.50 -11.22 -33.49
C LEU A 13 3.34 -10.01 -33.93
N ILE A 14 3.42 -9.74 -35.23
CA ILE A 14 4.17 -8.59 -35.77
C ILE A 14 3.52 -7.26 -35.34
N LEU A 15 2.19 -7.16 -35.37
CA LEU A 15 1.46 -5.97 -34.91
C LEU A 15 1.58 -5.74 -33.40
N CYS A 16 1.56 -6.80 -32.58
CA CYS A 16 1.79 -6.68 -31.15
C CYS A 16 3.22 -6.18 -30.86
N LEU A 17 4.23 -6.72 -31.55
CA LEU A 17 5.63 -6.34 -31.32
C LEU A 17 5.90 -4.87 -31.69
N SER A 18 5.27 -4.34 -32.74
CA SER A 18 5.44 -2.93 -33.14
C SER A 18 4.81 -1.94 -32.15
N LEU A 19 3.70 -2.32 -31.51
CA LEU A 19 3.10 -1.55 -30.40
C LEU A 19 3.98 -1.56 -29.15
N PHE A 20 4.57 -2.71 -28.81
CA PHE A 20 5.49 -2.84 -27.66
C PHE A 20 6.77 -2.00 -27.81
N ILE A 21 7.36 -1.93 -29.00
CA ILE A 21 8.56 -1.12 -29.27
C ILE A 21 8.24 0.37 -29.18
N SER A 22 7.08 0.80 -29.70
CA SER A 22 6.61 2.19 -29.63
C SER A 22 6.38 2.64 -28.19
N TYR A 23 5.83 1.77 -27.34
CA TYR A 23 5.60 2.07 -25.92
C TYR A 23 6.91 2.30 -25.14
N ARG A 24 7.98 1.53 -25.43
CA ARG A 24 9.30 1.71 -24.79
C ARG A 24 9.95 3.05 -25.15
N ASN A 25 9.83 3.51 -26.40
CA ASN A 25 10.41 4.79 -26.84
C ASN A 25 9.73 6.02 -26.22
N ILE A 26 8.45 5.93 -25.84
CA ILE A 26 7.74 7.01 -25.16
C ILE A 26 8.25 7.19 -23.72
N ILE A 27 8.54 6.09 -23.01
CA ILE A 27 9.04 6.15 -21.62
C ILE A 27 10.47 6.72 -21.57
N ASN A 28 11.32 6.40 -22.54
CA ASN A 28 12.73 6.79 -22.51
C ASN A 28 13.00 8.24 -22.95
N ASN A 29 12.02 8.95 -23.51
CA ASN A 29 12.19 10.35 -23.96
C ASN A 29 11.68 11.39 -22.96
N ASN A 30 11.26 10.99 -21.76
CA ASN A 30 11.02 11.94 -20.67
C ASN A 30 12.26 12.02 -19.77
N SER A 31 13.34 12.59 -20.31
CA SER A 31 14.50 13.01 -19.55
C SER A 31 14.78 14.49 -19.82
N ASN A 32 14.45 15.27 -18.79
CA ASN A 32 14.99 16.58 -18.42
C ASN A 32 14.81 17.75 -19.39
N ASN A 33 13.58 18.27 -19.44
CA ASN A 33 13.42 19.71 -19.53
C ASN A 33 13.69 20.30 -18.14
N ASN A 34 14.92 20.74 -17.89
CA ASN A 34 15.25 21.62 -16.78
C ASN A 34 14.48 22.93 -17.00
N SER A 35 13.30 23.00 -16.41
CA SER A 35 12.70 24.28 -16.05
C SER A 35 13.15 24.53 -14.62
N ASP A 36 14.17 25.37 -14.45
CA ASP A 36 14.46 26.05 -13.19
C ASP A 36 13.25 26.91 -12.83
N THR A 37 12.20 26.24 -12.38
CA THR A 37 11.18 26.87 -11.58
C THR A 37 11.70 26.73 -10.17
N ASN A 38 12.24 27.84 -9.65
CA ASN A 38 12.33 28.08 -8.23
C ASN A 38 10.89 28.14 -7.69
N LEU A 39 10.19 26.99 -7.73
CA LEU A 39 8.97 26.76 -7.00
C LEU A 39 9.43 26.58 -5.57
N ASN A 40 9.53 27.70 -4.86
CA ASN A 40 9.25 27.75 -3.43
C ASN A 40 7.78 27.37 -3.22
N ASN A 41 7.35 26.21 -3.72
CA ASN A 41 6.19 25.51 -3.24
C ASN A 41 6.60 24.97 -1.88
N THR A 42 6.57 25.86 -0.89
CA THR A 42 6.27 25.46 0.46
C THR A 42 4.88 24.84 0.39
N TYR A 43 4.80 23.56 0.03
CA TYR A 43 3.63 22.75 0.26
C TYR A 43 3.47 22.73 1.76
N ASN A 44 2.78 23.74 2.28
CA ASN A 44 2.24 23.75 3.62
C ASN A 44 1.11 22.73 3.61
N SER A 45 1.49 21.46 3.51
CA SER A 45 0.61 20.32 3.48
C SER A 45 0.13 20.09 4.91
N ASN A 46 -0.65 21.02 5.42
CA ASN A 46 -1.49 20.84 6.63
C ASN A 46 -2.63 19.85 6.36
N LYS A 47 -2.44 18.91 5.43
CA LYS A 47 -3.39 17.88 5.08
C LYS A 47 -3.03 16.63 5.84
N ASN A 48 -4.03 16.04 6.47
CA ASN A 48 -3.86 14.76 7.14
C ASN A 48 -3.73 13.66 6.09
N ILE A 49 -2.67 12.87 6.21
CA ILE A 49 -2.53 11.55 5.62
C ILE A 49 -3.06 10.56 6.67
N ILE A 50 -4.23 9.99 6.40
CA ILE A 50 -4.97 9.13 7.33
C ILE A 50 -4.81 7.68 6.88
N MET A 51 -4.43 6.80 7.81
CA MET A 51 -4.39 5.36 7.58
C MET A 51 -5.41 4.65 8.47
N TYR A 52 -6.10 3.64 7.94
CA TYR A 52 -6.87 2.70 8.73
C TYR A 52 -6.03 1.46 9.00
N PHE A 53 -6.00 1.01 10.24
CA PHE A 53 -5.36 -0.25 10.62
C PHE A 53 -6.43 -1.20 11.18
N PRO A 54 -6.95 -2.12 10.37
CA PRO A 54 -7.85 -3.17 10.86
C PRO A 54 -7.09 -4.13 11.79
N ASN A 55 -7.62 -4.41 12.97
CA ASN A 55 -6.97 -5.20 14.01
C ASN A 55 -6.68 -6.64 13.57
N TRP A 56 -7.51 -7.21 12.68
CA TRP A 56 -7.27 -8.54 12.13
C TRP A 56 -6.11 -8.62 11.12
N GLU A 57 -5.53 -7.49 10.67
CA GLU A 57 -4.44 -7.54 9.68
C GLU A 57 -3.18 -8.24 10.19
N VAL A 58 -3.02 -8.31 11.51
CA VAL A 58 -1.94 -9.03 12.19
C VAL A 58 -1.98 -10.55 11.98
N TYR A 59 -3.05 -11.06 11.36
CA TYR A 59 -3.24 -12.48 11.00
C TYR A 59 -3.39 -12.69 9.49
N SER A 60 -3.42 -11.63 8.68
CA SER A 60 -3.74 -11.72 7.25
C SER A 60 -2.54 -12.16 6.43
N GLU A 61 -2.47 -13.44 6.07
CA GLU A 61 -1.41 -13.96 5.18
C GLU A 61 -1.41 -13.26 3.82
N TYR A 62 -2.59 -12.86 3.32
CA TYR A 62 -2.74 -12.12 2.06
C TYR A 62 -2.11 -10.73 2.11
N HIS A 63 -1.98 -10.15 3.30
CA HIS A 63 -1.37 -8.85 3.53
C HIS A 63 -0.05 -8.96 4.30
N ASN A 64 0.59 -10.12 4.31
CA ASN A 64 1.87 -10.37 5.00
C ASN A 64 1.84 -10.14 6.53
N ASN A 65 0.70 -10.39 7.18
CA ASN A 65 0.54 -10.27 8.63
C ASN A 65 1.01 -8.92 9.18
N LEU A 66 0.52 -7.81 8.57
CA LEU A 66 0.94 -6.45 8.92
C LEU A 66 0.82 -6.19 10.42
N THR A 67 1.89 -5.67 11.00
CA THR A 67 1.97 -5.26 12.39
C THR A 67 2.00 -3.74 12.52
N VAL A 68 1.83 -3.22 13.73
CA VAL A 68 1.97 -1.78 14.02
C VAL A 68 3.37 -1.24 13.70
N GLY A 69 4.39 -2.10 13.66
CA GLY A 69 5.75 -1.73 13.26
C GLY A 69 5.89 -1.46 11.77
N ASP A 70 5.02 -2.04 10.94
CA ASP A 70 5.05 -1.91 9.48
C ASP A 70 4.39 -0.62 8.98
N ILE A 71 3.76 0.14 9.88
CA ILE A 71 3.14 1.42 9.57
C ILE A 71 4.23 2.41 9.14
N PRO A 72 4.07 3.14 8.02
CA PRO A 72 5.02 4.17 7.61
C PRO A 72 4.84 5.44 8.45
N TRP A 73 5.29 5.38 9.70
CA TRP A 73 5.14 6.42 10.73
C TRP A 73 5.69 7.79 10.31
N ASN A 74 6.64 7.84 9.38
CA ASN A 74 7.19 9.08 8.83
C ASN A 74 6.34 9.73 7.73
N LYS A 75 5.25 9.08 7.29
CA LYS A 75 4.36 9.54 6.23
C LYS A 75 2.92 9.72 6.71
N VAL A 76 2.48 8.89 7.66
CA VAL A 76 1.11 8.94 8.19
C VAL A 76 1.04 9.98 9.31
N THR A 77 -0.03 10.77 9.29
CA THR A 77 -0.27 11.83 10.29
C THR A 77 -1.39 11.49 11.26
N VAL A 78 -2.29 10.58 10.88
CA VAL A 78 -3.42 10.11 11.70
C VAL A 78 -3.63 8.63 11.46
N ILE A 79 -3.85 7.87 12.52
CA ILE A 79 -4.21 6.45 12.46
C ILE A 79 -5.60 6.26 13.04
N ASN A 80 -6.46 5.60 12.26
CA ASN A 80 -7.73 5.08 12.72
C ASN A 80 -7.55 3.59 13.00
N HIS A 81 -7.44 3.23 14.28
CA HIS A 81 -7.46 1.83 14.72
C HIS A 81 -8.88 1.28 14.57
N ALA A 82 -9.02 0.23 13.79
CA ALA A 82 -10.33 -0.26 13.36
C ALA A 82 -10.42 -1.79 13.53
N PHE A 83 -11.57 -2.42 13.70
CA PHE A 83 -12.82 -1.81 14.15
C PHE A 83 -13.08 -2.23 15.59
N PHE A 84 -13.44 -1.26 16.42
CA PHE A 84 -14.20 -1.54 17.63
C PHE A 84 -15.69 -1.64 17.28
N THR A 85 -16.42 -2.41 18.08
CA THR A 85 -17.88 -2.54 17.98
C THR A 85 -18.56 -1.84 19.16
N VAL A 86 -19.89 -1.79 19.11
CA VAL A 86 -20.73 -1.34 20.22
C VAL A 86 -21.47 -2.56 20.76
N SER A 87 -21.22 -2.89 22.02
CA SER A 87 -21.89 -3.98 22.73
C SER A 87 -23.40 -3.74 22.87
N LYS A 88 -24.15 -4.78 23.24
CA LYS A 88 -25.60 -4.68 23.54
C LYS A 88 -25.91 -3.70 24.68
N ALA A 89 -24.93 -3.38 25.51
CA ALA A 89 -25.04 -2.38 26.58
C ALA A 89 -24.69 -0.95 26.11
N PHE A 90 -24.56 -0.73 24.79
CA PHE A 90 -24.17 0.53 24.18
C PHE A 90 -22.80 1.06 24.64
N LYS A 91 -21.86 0.15 24.92
CA LYS A 91 -20.47 0.48 25.25
C LYS A 91 -19.52 0.04 24.14
N LEU A 92 -18.46 0.81 23.92
CA LEU A 92 -17.38 0.43 23.00
C LEU A 92 -16.75 -0.87 23.47
N GLU A 93 -16.51 -1.79 22.55
CA GLU A 93 -15.96 -3.12 22.81
C GLU A 93 -15.03 -3.51 21.66
N SER A 94 -13.91 -4.14 22.00
CA SER A 94 -12.98 -4.68 20.99
C SER A 94 -13.63 -5.84 20.24
N THR A 95 -13.39 -5.93 18.94
CA THR A 95 -13.81 -7.08 18.14
C THR A 95 -12.82 -8.25 18.22
N ASP A 96 -11.58 -7.97 18.64
CA ASP A 96 -10.51 -8.94 18.83
C ASP A 96 -9.57 -8.48 19.95
N LYS A 97 -9.81 -8.97 21.17
CA LYS A 97 -9.04 -8.57 22.36
C LYS A 97 -7.58 -9.01 22.29
N ASP A 98 -7.31 -10.13 21.62
CA ASP A 98 -5.94 -10.62 21.47
C ASP A 98 -5.14 -9.62 20.63
N ALA A 99 -5.61 -9.32 19.42
CA ALA A 99 -4.94 -8.35 18.54
C ALA A 99 -4.83 -6.94 19.14
N ASP A 100 -5.86 -6.49 19.87
CA ASP A 100 -5.94 -5.12 20.38
C ASP A 100 -5.14 -4.91 21.67
N PHE A 101 -4.98 -5.92 22.53
CA PHE A 101 -4.46 -5.75 23.88
C PHE A 101 -3.44 -6.80 24.35
N GLU A 102 -3.51 -8.04 23.89
CA GLU A 102 -2.73 -9.15 24.47
C GLU A 102 -1.53 -9.53 23.60
N LYS A 103 -1.67 -9.42 22.27
CA LYS A 103 -0.64 -9.80 21.31
C LYS A 103 0.56 -8.87 21.38
N SER A 104 1.74 -9.46 21.59
CA SER A 104 3.00 -8.73 21.63
C SER A 104 3.64 -8.63 20.24
N PHE A 105 4.17 -7.44 19.93
CA PHE A 105 4.95 -7.13 18.74
C PHE A 105 6.36 -6.66 19.15
N PRO A 106 7.32 -6.58 18.22
CA PRO A 106 8.60 -5.94 18.50
C PRO A 106 8.38 -4.53 19.10
N ASN A 107 9.01 -4.26 20.25
CA ASN A 107 8.83 -3.05 21.06
C ASN A 107 7.51 -2.94 21.87
N SER A 108 6.75 -4.02 22.03
CA SER A 108 5.64 -4.11 23.00
C SER A 108 6.12 -4.27 24.46
N GLU A 109 7.43 -4.36 24.67
CA GLU A 109 8.08 -4.42 25.99
C GLU A 109 7.83 -3.13 26.80
N GLY A 110 7.89 -3.20 28.13
CA GLY A 110 7.84 -2.01 29.01
C GLY A 110 6.44 -1.50 29.37
N TRP A 111 5.38 -2.23 28.99
CA TRP A 111 4.00 -1.98 29.41
C TRP A 111 3.58 -2.79 30.65
N GLU A 112 4.49 -3.54 31.27
CA GLU A 112 4.20 -4.21 32.54
C GLU A 112 3.84 -3.16 33.59
N GLN A 113 2.61 -3.27 34.10
CA GLN A 113 2.11 -2.43 35.19
C GLN A 113 2.95 -2.71 36.43
N GLY A 114 3.57 -1.67 36.99
CA GLY A 114 3.96 -1.68 38.40
C GLY A 114 2.74 -1.81 39.31
#